data_AF-A0A355A7A1-F1
#
_entry.id   AF-A0A355A7A1-F1
#
_cell.length_a   1.000
_cell.length_b   1.000
_cell.length_c   1.000
_cell.angle_alpha   90.00
_cell.angle_beta   90.00
_cell.angle_gamma   90.00
#
_symmetry.space_group_name_H-M   'P 1'
#
loop_
_entity.id
_entity.type
_entity.pdbx_description
1 polymer ?
#
loop_
_entity_poly.entity_id
_entity_poly.type
_entity_poly.pdbx_seq_one_letter_code
_entity_poly.pdbx_strand_id
1 'polypeptide(L)'
;IAAHDMSSMAEEANLSSQEVTSSIDIIAKGTEEQSHHVKQSSMAAQQMASTAQEVAAESQKAASFSTKASERAKAGGEIIENVRGKILNVKETVDSSADIVRRLGVKSQQIGKITDVIRGISRQTNLLALNAAIEAARAGEHGRGFSVVADEVRALAEQTTESAIQIVEMIAEIQKETKTAVEAMESGKIVVDEGAALAHQASEAFMAIVTSVTETVQTIQEIAAASQEQAASSEEMTGTMAGVEEIAQRNASASQQVAAATEQQRATMEELTKSSSELVAMAEHLTSMVGRFKVIANFQRCWRVHDCNWIDCPAYQAKEEKCWLIPHTLCRNGISSGSVIEKRSECHQCEVFKINTIVSGKDS
;
A
#
# COMPACT_ATOMS: atom_id res chain seq x y z
N ILE A 1 -33.18 33.41 -53.46
CA ILE A 1 -33.49 32.11 -52.82
C ILE A 1 -32.20 31.34 -52.63
N ALA A 2 -31.60 30.72 -53.66
CA ALA A 2 -30.34 29.97 -53.51
C ALA A 2 -29.20 30.73 -52.79
N ALA A 3 -28.95 31.99 -53.14
CA ALA A 3 -27.93 32.80 -52.46
C ALA A 3 -28.28 33.14 -50.99
N HIS A 4 -29.57 33.27 -50.66
CA HIS A 4 -30.01 33.45 -49.27
C HIS A 4 -29.82 32.15 -48.48
N ASP A 5 -30.14 31.00 -49.09
CA ASP A 5 -29.95 29.69 -48.47
C ASP A 5 -28.46 29.41 -48.22
N MET A 6 -27.58 29.75 -49.16
CA MET A 6 -26.12 29.66 -49.00
C MET A 6 -25.58 30.52 -47.84
N SER A 7 -26.10 31.74 -47.67
CA SER A 7 -25.74 32.61 -46.54
C SER A 7 -26.15 31.99 -45.20
N SER A 8 -27.36 31.45 -45.12
CA SER A 8 -27.85 30.78 -43.91
C SER A 8 -27.05 29.52 -43.58
N MET A 9 -26.69 28.71 -44.59
CA MET A 9 -25.85 27.53 -44.40
C MET A 9 -24.44 27.90 -43.95
N ALA A 10 -23.87 29.00 -44.45
CA ALA A 10 -22.56 29.49 -44.03
C ALA A 10 -22.56 30.00 -42.58
N GLU A 11 -23.63 30.69 -42.16
CA GLU A 11 -23.84 31.09 -40.76
C GLU A 11 -23.97 29.89 -39.83
N GLU A 12 -24.76 28.88 -40.20
CA GLU A 12 -24.91 27.64 -39.43
C GLU A 12 -23.58 26.88 -39.32
N ALA A 13 -22.83 26.77 -40.42
CA ALA A 13 -21.50 26.15 -40.41
C ALA A 13 -20.51 26.90 -39.50
N ASN A 14 -20.58 28.23 -39.44
CA ASN A 14 -19.75 29.05 -38.56
C ASN A 14 -20.07 28.80 -37.07
N LEU A 15 -21.36 28.63 -36.73
CA LEU A 15 -21.78 28.24 -35.38
C LEU A 15 -21.25 26.85 -35.01
N SER A 16 -21.34 25.87 -35.91
CA SER A 16 -20.74 24.55 -35.69
C SER A 16 -19.22 24.62 -35.52
N SER A 17 -18.51 25.47 -36.29
CA SER A 17 -17.07 25.69 -36.13
C SER A 17 -16.71 26.28 -34.76
N GLN A 18 -17.56 27.13 -34.18
CA GLN A 18 -17.36 27.64 -32.81
C GLN A 18 -17.49 26.51 -31.77
N GLU A 19 -18.48 25.63 -31.91
CA GLU A 19 -18.63 24.45 -31.04
C GLU A 19 -17.44 23.50 -31.13
N VAL A 20 -16.93 23.26 -32.35
CA VAL A 20 -15.72 22.47 -32.59
C VAL A 20 -14.51 23.11 -31.92
N THR A 21 -14.34 24.43 -32.05
CA THR A 21 -13.23 25.18 -31.41
C THR A 21 -13.28 25.05 -29.88
N SER A 22 -14.46 25.20 -29.28
CA SER A 22 -14.66 25.02 -27.84
C SER A 22 -14.29 23.60 -27.39
N SER A 23 -14.71 22.59 -28.16
CA SER A 23 -14.39 21.19 -27.88
C SER A 23 -12.89 20.92 -27.97
N ILE A 24 -12.19 21.53 -28.92
CA ILE A 24 -10.74 21.41 -29.07
C ILE A 24 -9.99 22.05 -27.90
N ASP A 25 -10.44 23.21 -27.39
CA ASP A 25 -9.84 23.86 -26.22
C ASP A 25 -9.95 22.96 -24.96
N ILE A 26 -11.09 22.29 -24.79
CA ILE A 26 -11.28 21.30 -23.72
C ILE A 26 -10.32 20.12 -23.90
N ILE A 27 -10.19 19.57 -25.11
CA ILE A 27 -9.27 18.46 -25.40
C ILE A 27 -7.81 18.87 -25.15
N ALA A 28 -7.42 20.07 -25.57
CA ALA A 28 -6.06 20.58 -25.37
C ALA A 28 -5.72 20.71 -23.89
N LYS A 29 -6.60 21.30 -23.09
CA LYS A 29 -6.45 21.40 -21.63
C LYS A 29 -6.40 20.02 -20.96
N GLY A 30 -7.32 19.12 -21.32
CA GLY A 30 -7.34 17.76 -20.79
C GLY A 30 -6.07 16.97 -21.16
N THR A 31 -5.49 17.22 -22.33
CA THR A 31 -4.23 16.60 -22.76
C THR A 31 -3.03 17.12 -21.95
N GLU A 32 -3.00 18.42 -21.63
CA GLU A 32 -1.97 19.01 -20.77
C GLU A 32 -2.04 18.44 -19.34
N GLU A 33 -3.24 18.36 -18.76
CA GLU A 33 -3.47 17.72 -17.46
C GLU A 33 -3.06 16.24 -17.48
N GLN A 34 -3.40 15.52 -18.56
CA GLN A 34 -3.00 14.12 -18.74
C GLN A 34 -1.49 13.96 -18.74
N SER A 35 -0.73 14.77 -19.48
CA SER A 35 0.75 14.70 -19.50
C SER A 35 1.34 14.95 -18.10
N HIS A 36 0.78 15.92 -17.36
CA HIS A 36 1.21 16.16 -15.97
C HIS A 36 0.98 14.93 -15.08
N HIS A 37 -0.21 14.31 -15.15
CA HIS A 37 -0.51 13.10 -14.38
C HIS A 37 0.37 11.91 -14.77
N VAL A 38 0.62 11.71 -16.07
CA VAL A 38 1.51 10.65 -16.58
C VAL A 38 2.92 10.80 -16.01
N LYS A 39 3.46 12.03 -15.99
CA LYS A 39 4.77 12.31 -15.41
C LYS A 39 4.83 11.99 -13.91
N GLN A 40 3.80 12.40 -13.15
CA GLN A 40 3.72 12.10 -11.73
C GLN A 40 3.63 10.59 -11.46
N SER A 41 2.79 9.88 -12.22
CA SER A 41 2.63 8.42 -12.13
C SER A 41 3.93 7.69 -12.48
N SER A 42 4.64 8.12 -13.53
CA SER A 42 5.94 7.56 -13.89
C SER A 42 6.99 7.74 -12.78
N MET A 43 7.06 8.93 -12.16
CA MET A 43 7.95 9.17 -11.02
C MET A 43 7.59 8.29 -9.81
N ALA A 44 6.30 8.13 -9.52
CA ALA A 44 5.83 7.28 -8.43
C ALA A 44 6.17 5.80 -8.68
N ALA A 45 5.99 5.32 -9.92
CA ALA A 45 6.34 3.96 -10.31
C ALA A 45 7.86 3.72 -10.20
N GLN A 46 8.69 4.67 -10.67
CA GLN A 46 10.15 4.56 -10.54
C GLN A 46 10.60 4.51 -9.07
N GLN A 47 10.00 5.35 -8.22
CA GLN A 47 10.28 5.33 -6.78
C GLN A 47 9.86 3.98 -6.17
N MET A 48 8.69 3.46 -6.55
CA MET A 48 8.20 2.16 -6.08
C MET A 48 9.16 1.04 -6.44
N ALA A 49 9.65 1.02 -7.70
CA ALA A 49 10.65 0.05 -8.15
C ALA A 49 11.93 0.10 -7.30
N SER A 50 12.46 1.31 -7.05
CA SER A 50 13.65 1.50 -6.21
C SER A 50 13.43 0.99 -4.78
N THR A 51 12.32 1.39 -4.15
CA THR A 51 12.01 0.97 -2.78
C THR A 51 11.79 -0.54 -2.66
N ALA A 52 11.17 -1.16 -3.68
CA ALA A 52 10.96 -2.60 -3.70
C ALA A 52 12.30 -3.36 -3.83
N GLN A 53 13.24 -2.86 -4.63
CA GLN A 53 14.60 -3.41 -4.71
C GLN A 53 15.35 -3.29 -3.36
N GLU A 54 15.21 -2.15 -2.67
CA GLU A 54 15.79 -1.96 -1.33
C GLU A 54 15.20 -2.93 -0.30
N VAL A 55 13.87 -3.13 -0.30
CA VAL A 55 13.20 -4.10 0.59
C VAL A 55 13.65 -5.52 0.29
N ALA A 56 13.85 -5.89 -0.97
CA ALA A 56 14.38 -7.20 -1.33
C ALA A 56 15.81 -7.40 -0.81
N ALA A 57 16.67 -6.37 -0.92
CA ALA A 57 18.04 -6.42 -0.42
C ALA A 57 18.12 -6.51 1.11
N GLU A 58 17.33 -5.71 1.84
CA GLU A 58 17.29 -5.77 3.30
C GLU A 58 16.65 -7.08 3.80
N SER A 59 15.67 -7.64 3.08
CA SER A 59 15.15 -8.98 3.34
C SER A 59 16.26 -10.03 3.23
N GLN A 60 17.09 -10.01 2.18
CA GLN A 60 18.21 -10.95 2.03
C GLN A 60 19.20 -10.87 3.19
N LYS A 61 19.47 -9.66 3.68
CA LYS A 61 20.34 -9.41 4.83
C LYS A 61 19.70 -9.89 6.14
N ALA A 62 18.41 -9.67 6.33
CA ALA A 62 17.64 -10.21 7.46
C ALA A 62 17.68 -11.74 7.47
N ALA A 63 17.52 -12.41 6.33
CA ALA A 63 17.64 -13.87 6.22
C ALA A 63 19.02 -14.38 6.66
N SER A 64 20.10 -13.67 6.29
CA SER A 64 21.45 -13.99 6.76
C SER A 64 21.60 -13.84 8.29
N PHE A 65 21.05 -12.78 8.88
CA PHE A 65 21.06 -12.62 10.34
C PHE A 65 20.25 -13.69 11.07
N SER A 66 19.07 -14.02 10.56
CA SER A 66 18.24 -15.11 11.09
C SER A 66 18.97 -16.45 10.99
N THR A 67 19.66 -16.74 9.89
CA THR A 67 20.47 -17.96 9.76
C THR A 67 21.55 -18.05 10.85
N LYS A 68 22.28 -16.95 11.09
CA LYS A 68 23.27 -16.88 12.18
C LYS A 68 22.64 -17.03 13.57
N ALA A 69 21.43 -16.51 13.77
CA ALA A 69 20.70 -16.70 15.02
C ALA A 69 20.31 -18.18 15.23
N SER A 70 19.88 -18.87 14.17
CA SER A 70 19.58 -20.31 14.19
C SER A 70 20.82 -21.14 14.54
N GLU A 71 21.97 -20.84 13.93
CA GLU A 71 23.24 -21.50 14.26
C GLU A 71 23.62 -21.33 15.73
N ARG A 72 23.46 -20.11 16.28
CA ARG A 72 23.72 -19.84 17.70
C ARG A 72 22.75 -20.56 18.63
N ALA A 73 21.46 -20.60 18.28
CA ALA A 73 20.46 -21.32 19.05
C ALA A 73 20.73 -22.83 19.04
N LYS A 74 21.11 -23.39 17.89
CA LYS A 74 21.52 -24.80 17.77
C LYS A 74 22.75 -25.11 18.62
N ALA A 75 23.79 -24.26 18.56
CA ALA A 75 24.97 -24.41 19.41
C ALA A 75 24.62 -24.31 20.91
N GLY A 76 23.70 -23.41 21.29
CA GLY A 76 23.15 -23.32 22.65
C GLY A 76 22.44 -24.61 23.08
N GLY A 77 21.63 -25.19 22.19
CA GLY A 77 20.98 -26.50 22.37
C GLY A 77 21.98 -27.64 22.59
N GLU A 78 23.05 -27.69 21.81
CA GLU A 78 24.12 -28.69 21.98
C GLU A 78 24.87 -28.52 23.31
N ILE A 79 25.12 -27.28 23.73
CA ILE A 79 25.76 -26.99 25.02
C ILE A 79 24.87 -27.45 26.18
N ILE A 80 23.56 -27.16 26.15
CA ILE A 80 22.68 -27.53 27.25
C ILE A 80 22.45 -29.05 27.32
N GLU A 81 22.45 -29.75 26.18
CA GLU A 81 22.38 -31.22 26.18
C GLU A 81 23.64 -31.83 26.80
N ASN A 82 24.82 -31.25 26.53
CA ASN A 82 26.06 -31.64 27.22
C ASN A 82 25.98 -31.38 28.73
N VAL A 83 25.45 -30.22 29.15
CA VAL A 83 25.23 -29.90 30.56
C VAL A 83 24.30 -30.92 31.21
N ARG A 84 23.19 -31.26 30.56
CA ARG A 84 22.26 -32.30 31.02
C ARG A 84 22.98 -33.64 31.22
N GLY A 85 23.80 -34.07 30.27
CA GLY A 85 24.63 -35.26 30.41
C GLY A 85 25.57 -35.21 31.62
N LYS A 86 26.21 -34.05 31.89
CA LYS A 86 27.06 -33.88 33.08
C LYS A 86 26.27 -33.92 34.38
N ILE A 87 25.06 -33.34 34.43
CA ILE A 87 24.18 -33.40 35.60
C ILE A 87 23.78 -34.84 35.91
N LEU A 88 23.48 -35.65 34.88
CA LEU A 88 23.19 -37.08 35.07
C LEU A 88 24.38 -37.85 35.66
N ASN A 89 25.62 -37.54 35.25
CA ASN A 89 26.81 -38.14 35.87
C ASN A 89 26.99 -37.70 37.33
N VAL A 90 26.66 -36.45 37.66
CA VAL A 90 26.65 -35.96 39.05
C VAL A 90 25.60 -36.72 39.86
N LYS A 91 24.41 -36.97 39.31
CA LYS A 91 23.36 -37.77 39.95
C LYS A 91 23.87 -39.15 40.33
N GLU A 92 24.53 -39.85 39.40
CA GLU A 92 25.12 -41.17 39.65
C GLU A 92 26.18 -41.13 40.75
N THR A 93 27.02 -40.08 40.76
CA THR A 93 28.06 -39.89 41.78
C THR A 93 27.45 -39.64 43.17
N VAL A 94 26.38 -38.84 43.26
CA VAL A 94 25.65 -38.59 44.51
C VAL A 94 24.97 -39.86 45.01
N ASP A 95 24.30 -40.61 44.13
CA ASP A 95 23.65 -41.88 44.48
C ASP A 95 24.67 -42.92 44.97
N SER A 96 25.82 -43.05 44.30
CA SER A 96 26.91 -43.94 44.74
C SER A 96 27.50 -43.50 46.09
N SER A 97 27.65 -42.19 46.31
CA SER A 97 28.17 -41.66 47.58
C SER A 97 27.20 -41.93 48.73
N ALA A 98 25.90 -41.78 48.49
CA ALA A 98 24.85 -42.07 49.46
C ALA A 98 24.88 -43.54 49.88
N ASP A 99 25.13 -44.46 48.95
CA ASP A 99 25.27 -45.89 49.28
C ASP A 99 26.52 -46.19 50.13
N ILE A 100 27.66 -45.58 49.81
CA ILE A 100 28.90 -45.74 50.59
C ILE A 100 28.70 -45.24 52.03
N VAL A 101 28.11 -44.07 52.21
CA VAL A 101 27.83 -43.49 53.54
C VAL A 101 26.82 -44.34 54.31
N ARG A 102 25.78 -44.86 53.64
CA ARG A 102 24.80 -45.78 54.26
C ARG A 102 25.47 -47.06 54.75
N ARG A 103 26.37 -47.65 53.95
CA ARG A 103 27.17 -48.82 54.34
C ARG A 103 28.10 -48.52 55.52
N LEU A 104 28.67 -47.32 55.59
CA LEU A 104 29.45 -46.88 56.75
C LEU A 104 28.58 -46.83 58.01
N GLY A 105 27.37 -46.26 57.94
CA GLY A 105 26.43 -46.25 59.06
C GLY A 105 26.10 -47.66 59.59
N VAL A 106 25.86 -48.61 58.69
CA VAL A 106 25.63 -50.03 59.07
C VAL A 106 26.86 -50.64 59.75
N LYS A 107 28.07 -50.38 59.22
CA LYS A 107 29.33 -50.86 59.84
C LYS A 107 29.55 -50.25 61.21
N SER A 108 29.33 -48.94 61.38
CA SER A 108 29.44 -48.28 62.69
C SER A 108 28.47 -48.86 63.71
N GLN A 109 27.26 -49.24 63.29
CA GLN A 109 26.31 -49.93 64.16
C GLN A 109 26.80 -51.33 64.58
N GLN A 110 27.47 -52.07 63.67
CA GLN A 110 28.08 -53.36 64.00
C GLN A 110 29.24 -53.21 65.00
N ILE A 111 30.10 -52.20 64.81
CA ILE A 111 31.20 -51.91 65.74
C ILE A 111 30.63 -51.56 67.12
N GLY A 112 29.58 -50.75 67.20
CA GLY A 112 28.94 -50.39 68.47
C GLY A 112 28.49 -51.61 69.28
N LYS A 113 27.86 -52.60 68.61
CA LYS A 113 27.47 -53.88 69.25
C LYS A 113 28.67 -54.66 69.77
N ILE A 114 29.79 -54.68 69.04
CA ILE A 114 31.02 -55.36 69.47
C ILE A 114 31.61 -54.66 70.69
N THR A 115 31.67 -53.33 70.68
CA THR A 115 32.19 -52.54 71.81
C THR A 115 31.33 -52.73 73.07
N ASP A 116 30.01 -52.85 72.93
CA ASP A 116 29.11 -53.18 74.05
C ASP A 116 29.41 -54.56 74.66
N VAL A 117 29.71 -55.56 73.82
CA VAL A 117 30.13 -56.90 74.29
C VAL A 117 31.47 -56.81 75.03
N ILE A 118 32.46 -56.07 74.51
CA ILE A 118 33.75 -55.85 75.16
C ILE A 118 33.57 -55.18 76.53
N ARG A 119 32.72 -54.15 76.61
CA ARG A 119 32.37 -53.49 77.88
C ARG A 119 31.72 -54.47 78.87
N GLY A 120 30.86 -55.37 78.38
CA GLY A 120 30.29 -56.47 79.16
C GLY A 120 31.34 -57.43 79.72
N ILE A 121 32.24 -57.90 78.85
CA ILE A 121 33.36 -58.79 79.22
C ILE A 121 34.26 -58.10 80.25
N SER A 122 34.65 -56.85 80.02
CA SER A 122 35.53 -56.10 80.91
C SER A 122 34.95 -55.95 82.32
N ARG A 123 33.66 -55.65 82.43
CA ARG A 123 32.96 -55.58 83.72
C ARG A 123 32.87 -56.93 84.42
N GLN A 124 32.69 -58.02 83.66
CA GLN A 124 32.72 -59.38 84.21
C GLN A 124 34.13 -59.75 84.70
N THR A 125 35.18 -59.41 83.94
CA THR A 125 36.57 -59.57 84.33
C THR A 125 36.91 -58.76 85.58
N ASN A 126 36.41 -57.53 85.69
CA ASN A 126 36.58 -56.70 86.88
C ASN A 126 35.97 -57.36 88.13
N LEU A 127 34.76 -57.91 88.01
CA LEU A 127 34.11 -58.66 89.09
C LEU A 127 34.86 -59.96 89.44
N LEU A 128 35.36 -60.69 88.44
CA LEU A 128 36.18 -61.89 88.66
C LEU A 128 37.49 -61.56 89.38
N ALA A 129 38.17 -60.49 88.96
CA ALA A 129 39.40 -59.99 89.56
C ALA A 129 39.17 -59.54 91.01
N LEU A 130 38.06 -58.84 91.29
CA LEU A 130 37.66 -58.47 92.64
C LEU A 130 37.43 -59.70 93.53
N ASN A 131 36.72 -60.71 93.03
CA ASN A 131 36.52 -61.96 93.77
C ASN A 131 37.84 -62.69 94.03
N ALA A 132 38.76 -62.69 93.06
CA ALA A 132 40.09 -63.26 93.21
C ALA A 132 40.94 -62.49 94.25
N ALA A 133 40.87 -61.16 94.27
CA ALA A 133 41.54 -60.32 95.26
C ALA A 133 41.00 -60.57 96.68
N ILE A 134 39.68 -60.72 96.82
CA ILE A 134 39.04 -61.08 98.09
C ILE A 134 39.54 -62.44 98.60
N GLU A 135 39.57 -63.46 97.74
CA GLU A 135 40.00 -64.80 98.13
C GLU A 135 41.52 -64.87 98.39
N ALA A 136 42.32 -64.10 97.65
CA ALA A 136 43.74 -63.92 97.90
C ALA A 136 44.02 -63.27 99.26
N ALA A 137 43.24 -62.24 99.64
CA ALA A 137 43.30 -61.64 100.97
C ALA A 137 42.91 -62.63 102.08
N ARG A 138 41.95 -63.53 101.78
CA ARG A 138 41.47 -64.58 102.69
C ARG A 138 42.52 -65.66 102.97
N ALA A 139 43.38 -65.95 101.99
CA ALA A 139 44.49 -66.91 102.11
C ALA A 139 45.72 -66.37 102.89
N GLY A 140 45.69 -65.10 103.34
CA GLY A 140 46.75 -64.51 104.16
C GLY A 140 48.11 -64.44 103.45
N GLU A 141 49.18 -64.84 104.12
CA GLU A 141 50.56 -64.78 103.58
C GLU A 141 50.74 -65.63 102.31
N HIS A 142 50.01 -66.73 102.16
CA HIS A 142 50.07 -67.60 100.98
C HIS A 142 49.40 -66.99 99.74
N GLY A 143 48.56 -65.96 99.91
CA GLY A 143 47.80 -65.30 98.84
C GLY A 143 48.43 -64.02 98.29
N ARG A 144 49.53 -63.51 98.88
CA ARG A 144 50.11 -62.20 98.51
C ARG A 144 50.45 -62.06 97.03
N GLY A 145 51.05 -63.09 96.41
CA GLY A 145 51.38 -63.08 94.99
C GLY A 145 50.14 -63.07 94.08
N PHE A 146 49.09 -63.80 94.48
CA PHE A 146 47.80 -63.81 93.76
C PHE A 146 47.03 -62.49 93.91
N SER A 147 47.14 -61.82 95.06
CA SER A 147 46.51 -60.51 95.29
C SER A 147 47.05 -59.45 94.31
N VAL A 148 48.36 -59.41 94.11
CA VAL A 148 48.99 -58.45 93.17
C VAL A 148 48.51 -58.69 91.74
N VAL A 149 48.43 -59.96 91.30
CA VAL A 149 47.92 -60.29 89.97
C VAL A 149 46.43 -59.94 89.85
N ALA A 150 45.63 -60.20 90.88
CA ALA A 150 44.20 -59.88 90.87
C ALA A 150 43.97 -58.35 90.80
N ASP A 151 44.74 -57.55 91.54
CA ASP A 151 44.66 -56.09 91.48
C ASP A 151 45.10 -55.53 90.11
N GLU A 152 46.14 -56.11 89.49
CA GLU A 152 46.58 -55.72 88.14
C GLU A 152 45.52 -56.07 87.08
N VAL A 153 44.91 -57.27 87.15
CA VAL A 153 43.81 -57.66 86.25
C VAL A 153 42.60 -56.75 86.45
N ARG A 154 42.32 -56.33 87.70
CA ARG A 154 41.26 -55.38 88.03
C ARG A 154 41.51 -54.02 87.37
N ALA A 155 42.74 -53.50 87.50
CA ALA A 155 43.13 -52.24 86.87
C ALA A 155 43.04 -52.29 85.34
N LEU A 156 43.50 -53.37 84.70
CA LEU A 156 43.33 -53.57 83.24
C LEU A 156 41.86 -53.63 82.83
N ALA A 157 40.99 -54.27 83.62
CA ALA A 157 39.57 -54.36 83.35
C ALA A 157 38.83 -53.02 83.53
N GLU A 158 39.25 -52.18 84.49
CA GLU A 158 38.74 -50.81 84.62
C GLU A 158 39.18 -49.95 83.43
N GLN A 159 40.46 -49.98 83.06
CA GLN A 159 41.01 -49.25 81.91
C GLN A 159 40.36 -49.68 80.58
N THR A 160 40.11 -50.98 80.41
CA THR A 160 39.40 -51.51 79.22
C THR A 160 37.95 -51.06 79.19
N THR A 161 37.29 -50.93 80.35
CA THR A 161 35.93 -50.39 80.45
C THR A 161 35.88 -48.93 80.05
N GLU A 162 36.81 -48.12 80.55
CA GLU A 162 36.93 -46.69 80.22
C GLU A 162 37.19 -46.50 78.72
N SER A 163 38.13 -47.26 78.15
CA SER A 163 38.42 -47.25 76.71
C SER A 163 37.19 -47.65 75.87
N ALA A 164 36.43 -48.65 76.32
CA ALA A 164 35.21 -49.06 75.64
C ALA A 164 34.12 -47.96 75.68
N ILE A 165 34.02 -47.19 76.77
CA ILE A 165 33.11 -46.03 76.86
C ILE A 165 33.49 -44.97 75.83
N GLN A 166 34.77 -44.60 75.75
CA GLN A 166 35.25 -43.64 74.75
C GLN A 166 34.96 -44.10 73.31
N ILE A 167 35.13 -45.39 73.02
CA ILE A 167 34.79 -45.96 71.70
C ILE A 167 33.29 -45.87 71.42
N VAL A 168 32.43 -46.13 72.41
CA VAL A 168 30.97 -45.97 72.25
C VAL A 168 30.59 -44.53 71.92
N GLU A 169 31.20 -43.55 72.60
CA GLU A 169 30.97 -42.13 72.32
C GLU A 169 31.41 -41.75 70.90
N MET A 170 32.60 -42.17 70.48
CA MET A 170 33.08 -41.95 69.09
C MET A 170 32.17 -42.60 68.05
N ILE A 171 31.66 -43.81 68.30
CA ILE A 171 30.73 -44.48 67.38
C ILE A 171 29.40 -43.75 67.31
N ALA A 172 28.89 -43.23 68.44
CA ALA A 172 27.67 -42.43 68.45
C ALA A 172 27.82 -41.14 67.64
N GLU A 173 28.97 -40.48 67.74
CA GLU A 173 29.31 -39.31 66.93
C GLU A 173 29.38 -39.66 65.43
N ILE A 174 30.11 -40.73 65.06
CA ILE A 174 30.19 -41.21 63.67
C ILE A 174 28.79 -41.53 63.12
N GLN A 175 27.92 -42.17 63.91
CA GLN A 175 26.55 -42.49 63.51
C GLN A 175 25.72 -41.22 63.26
N LYS A 176 25.88 -40.21 64.11
CA LYS A 176 25.21 -38.91 63.94
C LYS A 176 25.68 -38.23 62.66
N GLU A 177 27.00 -38.16 62.44
CA GLU A 177 27.58 -37.56 61.23
C GLU A 177 27.19 -38.30 59.97
N THR A 178 27.19 -39.65 59.98
CA THR A 178 26.74 -40.45 58.82
C THR A 178 25.27 -40.20 58.51
N LYS A 179 24.41 -40.07 59.53
CA LYS A 179 22.99 -39.74 59.31
C LYS A 179 22.85 -38.37 58.65
N THR A 180 23.53 -37.34 59.16
CA THR A 180 23.52 -36.00 58.58
C THR A 180 24.06 -36.00 57.14
N ALA A 181 25.11 -36.78 56.86
CA ALA A 181 25.65 -36.91 55.51
C ALA A 181 24.66 -37.58 54.53
N VAL A 182 23.89 -38.59 54.98
CA VAL A 182 22.83 -39.20 54.16
C VAL A 182 21.72 -38.20 53.87
N GLU A 183 21.24 -37.45 54.86
CA GLU A 183 20.22 -36.41 54.69
C GLU A 183 20.68 -35.32 53.68
N ALA A 184 21.95 -34.90 53.77
CA ALA A 184 22.53 -33.95 52.83
C ALA A 184 22.62 -34.52 51.40
N MET A 185 22.94 -35.80 51.24
CA MET A 185 22.98 -36.46 49.92
C MET A 185 21.59 -36.64 49.32
N GLU A 186 20.56 -36.96 50.13
CA GLU A 186 19.17 -37.02 49.68
C GLU A 186 18.69 -35.64 49.21
N SER A 187 19.01 -34.57 49.95
CA SER A 187 18.74 -33.21 49.50
C SER A 187 19.49 -32.86 48.21
N GLY A 188 20.77 -33.24 48.11
CA GLY A 188 21.57 -33.04 46.90
C GLY A 188 20.99 -33.75 45.68
N LYS A 189 20.42 -34.94 45.86
CA LYS A 189 19.73 -35.69 44.79
C LYS A 189 18.54 -34.91 44.23
N ILE A 190 17.73 -34.31 45.10
CA ILE A 190 16.57 -33.49 44.68
C ILE A 190 17.04 -32.31 43.83
N VAL A 191 18.07 -31.59 44.28
CA VAL A 191 18.62 -30.42 43.55
C VAL A 191 19.18 -30.83 42.19
N VAL A 192 19.83 -31.99 42.10
CA VAL A 192 20.35 -32.51 40.82
C VAL A 192 19.20 -32.90 39.88
N ASP A 193 18.13 -33.49 40.38
CA ASP A 193 16.94 -33.82 39.59
C ASP A 193 16.22 -32.58 39.05
N GLU A 194 16.06 -31.55 39.89
CA GLU A 194 15.55 -30.25 39.46
C GLU A 194 16.46 -29.61 38.40
N GLY A 195 17.78 -29.66 38.60
CA GLY A 195 18.75 -29.18 37.62
C GLY A 195 18.67 -29.91 36.27
N ALA A 196 18.46 -31.23 36.28
CA ALA A 196 18.29 -32.02 35.06
C ALA A 196 16.99 -31.65 34.31
N ALA A 197 15.90 -31.42 35.05
CA ALA A 197 14.64 -30.96 34.48
C ALA A 197 14.76 -29.56 33.86
N LEU A 198 15.43 -28.62 34.54
CA LEU A 198 15.69 -27.28 34.00
C LEU A 198 16.56 -27.31 32.74
N ALA A 199 17.60 -28.16 32.71
CA ALA A 199 18.43 -28.33 31.53
C ALA A 199 17.62 -28.89 30.34
N HIS A 200 16.69 -29.82 30.59
CA HIS A 200 15.78 -30.31 29.56
C HIS A 200 14.86 -29.22 29.01
N GLN A 201 14.22 -28.44 29.88
CA GLN A 201 13.36 -27.33 29.47
C GLN A 201 14.12 -26.28 28.65
N ALA A 202 15.37 -25.99 29.03
CA ALA A 202 16.23 -25.10 28.25
C ALA A 202 16.58 -25.69 26.87
N SER A 203 16.79 -27.01 26.77
CA SER A 203 16.98 -27.71 25.48
C SER A 203 15.77 -27.55 24.56
N GLU A 204 14.56 -27.79 25.10
CA GLU A 204 13.31 -27.60 24.37
C GLU A 204 13.12 -26.14 23.91
N ALA A 205 13.48 -25.16 24.75
CA ALA A 205 13.42 -23.75 24.40
C ALA A 205 14.36 -23.40 23.24
N PHE A 206 15.60 -23.92 23.23
CA PHE A 206 16.52 -23.74 22.10
C PHE A 206 15.99 -24.37 20.81
N MET A 207 15.39 -25.56 20.90
CA MET A 207 14.74 -26.20 19.74
C MET A 207 13.59 -25.36 19.20
N ALA A 208 12.74 -24.81 20.07
CA ALA A 208 11.65 -23.92 19.67
C ALA A 208 12.17 -22.66 18.97
N ILE A 209 13.25 -22.05 19.49
CA ILE A 209 13.91 -20.90 18.84
C ILE A 209 14.38 -21.27 17.43
N VAL A 210 15.03 -22.43 17.24
CA VAL A 210 15.49 -22.88 15.91
C VAL A 210 14.32 -23.01 14.94
N THR A 211 13.19 -23.59 15.37
CA THR A 211 11.97 -23.71 14.55
C THR A 211 11.42 -22.33 14.17
N SER A 212 11.21 -21.43 15.14
CA SER A 212 10.67 -20.09 14.87
C SER A 212 11.58 -19.26 13.97
N VAL A 213 12.90 -19.38 14.11
CA VAL A 213 13.86 -18.70 13.23
C VAL A 213 13.80 -19.28 11.81
N THR A 214 13.57 -20.57 11.66
CA THR A 214 13.41 -21.22 10.34
C THR A 214 12.16 -20.70 9.63
N GLU A 215 11.03 -20.62 10.33
CA GLU A 215 9.80 -20.00 9.80
C GLU A 215 10.03 -18.53 9.42
N THR A 216 10.75 -17.79 10.26
CA THR A 216 11.11 -16.38 9.98
C THR A 216 11.93 -16.25 8.70
N VAL A 217 12.91 -17.14 8.47
CA VAL A 217 13.70 -17.15 7.23
C VAL A 217 12.82 -17.39 6.01
N GLN A 218 11.85 -18.31 6.10
CA GLN A 218 10.93 -18.59 5.00
C GLN A 218 10.08 -17.35 4.66
N THR A 219 9.49 -16.71 5.66
CA THR A 219 8.69 -15.49 5.44
C THR A 219 9.53 -14.36 4.86
N ILE A 220 10.78 -14.20 5.29
CA ILE A 220 11.69 -13.21 4.72
C ILE A 220 11.97 -13.50 3.23
N GLN A 221 12.10 -14.76 2.84
CA GLN A 221 12.28 -15.13 1.43
C GLN A 221 11.03 -14.82 0.60
N GLU A 222 9.84 -15.06 1.14
CA GLU A 222 8.56 -14.69 0.50
C GLU A 222 8.45 -13.18 0.31
N ILE A 223 8.84 -12.37 1.32
CA ILE A 223 8.90 -10.91 1.21
C ILE A 223 9.87 -10.49 0.11
N ALA A 224 11.07 -11.06 0.07
CA ALA A 224 12.07 -10.74 -0.97
C ALA A 224 11.53 -11.03 -2.38
N ALA A 225 10.86 -12.16 -2.57
CA ALA A 225 10.24 -12.53 -3.84
C ALA A 225 9.10 -11.56 -4.22
N ALA A 226 8.20 -11.25 -3.29
CA ALA A 226 7.11 -10.30 -3.51
C ALA A 226 7.63 -8.90 -3.87
N SER A 227 8.71 -8.45 -3.22
CA SER A 227 9.34 -7.18 -3.54
C SER A 227 10.00 -7.16 -4.93
N GLN A 228 10.58 -8.28 -5.38
CA GLN A 228 11.07 -8.38 -6.76
C GLN A 228 9.93 -8.29 -7.79
N GLU A 229 8.80 -8.93 -7.51
CA GLU A 229 7.59 -8.85 -8.36
C GLU A 229 7.02 -7.42 -8.39
N GLN A 230 7.00 -6.73 -7.25
CA GLN A 230 6.62 -5.32 -7.17
C GLN A 230 7.54 -4.42 -7.99
N ALA A 231 8.86 -4.67 -7.97
CA ALA A 231 9.81 -3.92 -8.77
C ALA A 231 9.54 -4.10 -10.27
N ALA A 232 9.36 -5.34 -10.72
CA ALA A 232 9.05 -5.65 -12.12
C ALA A 232 7.71 -5.02 -12.57
N SER A 233 6.67 -5.11 -11.74
CA SER A 233 5.37 -4.50 -12.02
C SER A 233 5.44 -2.97 -12.12
N SER A 234 6.31 -2.36 -11.31
CA SER A 234 6.55 -0.91 -11.32
C SER A 234 7.31 -0.45 -12.58
N GLU A 235 8.25 -1.27 -13.06
CA GLU A 235 8.93 -1.05 -14.35
C GLU A 235 7.94 -1.16 -15.52
N GLU A 236 7.06 -2.15 -15.51
CA GLU A 236 5.98 -2.30 -16.51
C GLU A 236 5.02 -1.09 -16.51
N MET A 237 4.64 -0.61 -15.32
CA MET A 237 3.83 0.60 -15.18
C MET A 237 4.52 1.82 -15.79
N THR A 238 5.83 1.95 -15.59
CA THR A 238 6.63 3.02 -16.21
C THR A 238 6.60 2.93 -17.74
N GLY A 239 6.73 1.72 -18.29
CA GLY A 239 6.58 1.49 -19.73
C GLY A 239 5.18 1.83 -20.26
N THR A 240 4.15 1.47 -19.51
CA THR A 240 2.75 1.81 -19.85
C THR A 240 2.53 3.32 -19.86
N MET A 241 3.07 4.04 -18.87
CA MET A 241 3.00 5.51 -18.81
C MET A 241 3.69 6.17 -20.00
N ALA A 242 4.80 5.62 -20.50
CA ALA A 242 5.44 6.12 -21.72
C ALA A 242 4.50 6.00 -22.95
N GLY A 243 3.74 4.92 -23.05
CA GLY A 243 2.72 4.76 -24.11
C GLY A 243 1.56 5.75 -23.97
N VAL A 244 1.14 6.07 -22.75
CA VAL A 244 0.11 7.10 -22.50
C VAL A 244 0.62 8.50 -22.86
N GLU A 245 1.89 8.80 -22.59
CA GLU A 245 2.51 10.07 -23.01
C GLU A 245 2.53 10.21 -24.53
N GLU A 246 2.85 9.13 -25.26
CA GLU A 246 2.80 9.14 -26.72
C GLU A 246 1.38 9.42 -27.25
N ILE A 247 0.35 8.85 -26.61
CA ILE A 247 -1.05 9.14 -26.95
C ILE A 247 -1.39 10.60 -26.67
N ALA A 248 -0.98 11.14 -25.52
CA ALA A 248 -1.20 12.54 -25.17
C ALA A 248 -0.53 13.48 -26.20
N GLN A 249 0.71 13.19 -26.60
CA GLN A 249 1.41 13.96 -27.62
C GLN A 249 0.70 13.93 -28.98
N ARG A 250 0.17 12.76 -29.39
CA ARG A 250 -0.64 12.63 -30.61
C ARG A 250 -1.96 13.40 -30.52
N ASN A 251 -2.63 13.39 -29.37
CA ASN A 251 -3.86 14.15 -29.14
C ASN A 251 -3.62 15.66 -29.21
N ALA A 252 -2.49 16.14 -28.65
CA ALA A 252 -2.10 17.54 -28.75
C ALA A 252 -1.87 17.96 -30.21
N SER A 253 -1.13 17.16 -30.97
CA SER A 253 -0.90 17.42 -32.39
C SER A 253 -2.18 17.36 -33.22
N ALA A 254 -3.06 16.39 -32.97
CA ALA A 254 -4.36 16.29 -33.64
C ALA A 254 -5.25 17.51 -33.32
N SER A 255 -5.30 17.93 -32.06
CA SER A 255 -6.05 19.13 -31.63
C SER A 255 -5.57 20.39 -32.35
N GLN A 256 -4.25 20.57 -32.49
CA GLN A 256 -3.67 21.67 -33.26
C GLN A 256 -4.07 21.63 -34.75
N GLN A 257 -4.07 20.44 -35.35
CA GLN A 257 -4.48 20.27 -36.75
C GLN A 257 -5.97 20.59 -36.96
N VAL A 258 -6.84 20.11 -36.07
CA VAL A 258 -8.28 20.40 -36.15
C VAL A 258 -8.54 21.90 -35.89
N ALA A 259 -7.81 22.54 -34.96
CA ALA A 259 -7.93 23.98 -34.73
C ALA A 259 -7.58 24.77 -36.00
N ALA A 260 -6.46 24.44 -36.66
CA ALA A 260 -6.06 25.07 -37.90
C ALA A 260 -7.08 24.86 -39.03
N ALA A 261 -7.59 23.63 -39.18
CA ALA A 261 -8.63 23.32 -40.17
C ALA A 261 -9.95 24.06 -39.90
N THR A 262 -10.32 24.20 -38.63
CA THR A 262 -11.53 24.91 -38.19
C THR A 262 -11.41 26.41 -38.48
N GLU A 263 -10.25 27.03 -38.23
CA GLU A 263 -10.04 28.44 -38.58
C GLU A 263 -10.06 28.67 -40.09
N GLN A 264 -9.47 27.76 -40.87
CA GLN A 264 -9.57 27.84 -42.33
C GLN A 264 -11.03 27.69 -42.80
N GLN A 265 -11.78 26.76 -42.23
CA GLN A 265 -13.21 26.59 -42.53
C GLN A 265 -13.99 27.87 -42.21
N ARG A 266 -13.73 28.48 -41.05
CA ARG A 266 -14.33 29.75 -40.63
C ARG A 266 -14.11 30.85 -41.67
N ALA A 267 -12.87 31.02 -42.13
CA ALA A 267 -12.52 31.98 -43.17
C ALA A 267 -13.25 31.71 -44.51
N THR A 268 -13.34 30.45 -44.93
CA THR A 268 -14.08 30.09 -46.16
C THR A 268 -15.58 30.36 -46.05
N MET A 269 -16.18 30.16 -44.86
CA MET A 269 -17.58 30.45 -44.63
C MET A 269 -17.86 31.96 -44.62
N GLU A 270 -16.96 32.78 -44.07
CA GLU A 270 -17.06 34.25 -44.15
C GLU A 270 -17.04 34.74 -45.62
N GLU A 271 -16.15 34.18 -46.43
CA GLU A 271 -16.06 34.48 -47.87
C GLU A 271 -17.33 34.02 -48.62
N LEU A 272 -17.89 32.87 -48.25
CA LEU A 272 -19.13 32.35 -48.82
C LEU A 272 -20.34 33.24 -48.47
N THR A 273 -20.44 33.70 -47.23
CA THR A 273 -21.47 34.65 -46.79
C THR A 273 -21.36 35.97 -47.57
N LYS A 274 -20.14 36.50 -47.73
CA LYS A 274 -19.90 37.71 -48.52
C LYS A 274 -20.32 37.53 -49.98
N SER A 275 -19.88 36.47 -50.63
CA SER A 275 -20.20 36.17 -52.04
C SER A 275 -21.71 35.97 -52.24
N SER A 276 -22.37 35.32 -51.28
CA SER A 276 -23.82 35.13 -51.28
C SER A 276 -24.58 36.44 -51.15
N SER A 277 -24.12 37.36 -50.28
CA SER A 277 -24.68 38.72 -50.16
C SER A 277 -24.55 39.51 -51.46
N GLU A 278 -23.39 39.44 -52.13
CA GLU A 278 -23.17 40.07 -53.44
C GLU A 278 -24.10 39.50 -54.52
N LEU A 279 -24.33 38.18 -54.54
CA LEU A 279 -25.30 37.54 -55.44
C LEU A 279 -26.74 37.97 -55.17
N VAL A 280 -27.14 38.11 -53.91
CA VAL A 280 -28.46 38.65 -53.54
C VAL A 280 -28.61 40.08 -54.08
N ALA A 281 -27.62 40.95 -53.85
CA ALA A 281 -27.64 42.32 -54.33
C ALA A 281 -27.70 42.40 -55.87
N MET A 282 -26.96 41.55 -56.58
CA MET A 282 -27.02 41.46 -58.04
C MET A 282 -28.39 40.99 -58.53
N ALA A 283 -28.99 39.99 -57.89
CA ALA A 283 -30.31 39.49 -58.24
C ALA A 283 -31.41 40.55 -58.00
N GLU A 284 -31.34 41.32 -56.92
CA GLU A 284 -32.23 42.45 -56.64
C GLU A 284 -32.06 43.55 -57.70
N HIS A 285 -30.82 43.87 -58.08
CA HIS A 285 -30.53 44.84 -59.12
C HIS A 285 -31.07 44.40 -60.49
N LEU A 286 -30.89 43.13 -60.87
CA LEU A 286 -31.45 42.56 -62.10
C LEU A 286 -32.98 42.56 -62.08
N THR A 287 -33.60 42.18 -60.97
CA THR A 287 -35.06 42.21 -60.80
C THR A 287 -35.60 43.63 -60.96
N SER A 288 -34.91 44.62 -60.37
CA SER A 288 -35.22 46.05 -60.53
C SER A 288 -35.09 46.51 -61.99
N MET A 289 -34.10 46.01 -62.74
CA MET A 289 -33.95 46.31 -64.17
C MET A 289 -35.04 45.64 -65.03
N VAL A 290 -35.37 44.37 -64.79
CA VAL A 290 -36.40 43.62 -65.54
C VAL A 290 -37.79 44.20 -65.27
N GLY A 291 -38.09 44.60 -64.04
CA GLY A 291 -39.36 45.28 -63.68
C GLY A 291 -39.61 46.60 -64.43
N ARG A 292 -38.59 47.14 -65.13
CA ARG A 292 -38.74 48.32 -66.01
C ARG A 292 -39.27 47.96 -67.41
N PHE A 293 -39.25 46.68 -67.81
CA PHE A 293 -39.73 46.22 -69.12
C PHE A 293 -41.15 45.65 -68.99
N LYS A 294 -42.10 46.26 -69.71
CA LYS A 294 -43.52 45.84 -69.72
C LYS A 294 -43.80 44.70 -70.69
N VAL A 295 -44.54 43.70 -70.22
CA VAL A 295 -45.09 42.60 -71.02
C VAL A 295 -46.62 42.59 -70.91
N ILE A 296 -47.33 43.55 -71.53
CA ILE A 296 -48.77 43.41 -71.78
C ILE A 296 -49.10 44.07 -73.13
N ALA A 297 -49.71 43.32 -74.05
CA ALA A 297 -50.03 43.76 -75.41
C ALA A 297 -51.08 44.90 -75.47
N ASN A 298 -51.91 45.05 -74.42
CA ASN A 298 -52.90 46.13 -74.29
C ASN A 298 -52.54 47.11 -73.17
N PHE A 299 -51.26 47.45 -73.06
CA PHE A 299 -50.80 48.44 -72.10
C PHE A 299 -51.32 49.85 -72.44
N GLN A 300 -52.34 50.31 -71.71
CA GLN A 300 -52.70 51.73 -71.69
C GLN A 300 -51.80 52.50 -70.73
N ARG A 301 -51.38 53.70 -71.14
CA ARG A 301 -50.48 54.55 -70.38
C ARG A 301 -51.28 55.61 -69.64
N CYS A 302 -51.02 55.75 -68.36
CA CYS A 302 -51.65 56.72 -67.47
C CYS A 302 -51.73 58.15 -68.07
N TRP A 303 -50.65 58.65 -68.70
CA TRP A 303 -50.64 59.98 -69.32
C TRP A 303 -51.42 60.08 -70.64
N ARG A 304 -51.70 58.95 -71.32
CA ARG A 304 -52.65 58.93 -72.45
C ARG A 304 -54.09 59.08 -71.95
N VAL A 305 -54.40 58.57 -70.76
CA VAL A 305 -55.75 58.66 -70.16
C VAL A 305 -56.01 60.00 -69.50
N HIS A 306 -55.00 60.59 -68.88
CA HIS A 306 -55.08 61.97 -68.38
C HIS A 306 -54.94 63.04 -69.49
N ASP A 307 -54.98 62.62 -70.75
CA ASP A 307 -54.91 63.48 -71.94
C ASP A 307 -53.77 64.51 -71.88
N CYS A 308 -52.61 64.07 -71.36
CA CYS A 308 -51.43 64.90 -71.19
C CYS A 308 -50.68 65.14 -72.52
N ASN A 309 -51.38 65.03 -73.65
CA ASN A 309 -50.83 64.97 -75.00
C ASN A 309 -50.86 66.33 -75.70
N TRP A 310 -50.35 67.37 -75.03
CA TRP A 310 -50.29 68.72 -75.59
C TRP A 310 -49.02 68.92 -76.42
N ILE A 311 -49.20 69.35 -77.68
CA ILE A 311 -48.13 69.49 -78.69
C ILE A 311 -46.98 70.41 -78.24
N ASP A 312 -47.30 71.44 -77.45
CA ASP A 312 -46.33 72.42 -76.94
C ASP A 312 -45.80 72.09 -75.54
N CYS A 313 -46.19 70.94 -74.97
CA CYS A 313 -45.66 70.52 -73.68
C CYS A 313 -44.21 70.02 -73.86
N PRO A 314 -43.23 70.52 -73.07
CA PRO A 314 -41.86 70.00 -73.10
C PRO A 314 -41.80 68.49 -72.84
N ALA A 315 -42.80 67.96 -72.12
CA ALA A 315 -42.92 66.56 -71.81
C ALA A 315 -43.36 65.69 -73.00
N TYR A 316 -44.13 66.27 -73.94
CA TYR A 316 -44.58 65.59 -75.14
C TYR A 316 -43.49 65.54 -76.21
N GLN A 317 -42.67 66.61 -76.29
CA GLN A 317 -41.57 66.71 -77.25
C GLN A 317 -40.33 65.87 -76.87
N ALA A 318 -40.33 65.27 -75.67
CA ALA A 318 -39.26 64.40 -75.24
C ALA A 318 -39.22 63.13 -76.09
N LYS A 319 -38.02 62.78 -76.59
CA LYS A 319 -37.81 61.55 -77.38
C LYS A 319 -38.11 60.27 -76.58
N GLU A 320 -38.06 60.34 -75.26
CA GLU A 320 -38.44 59.25 -74.38
C GLU A 320 -39.90 59.38 -73.96
N GLU A 321 -40.63 58.25 -73.96
CA GLU A 321 -42.05 58.20 -73.60
C GLU A 321 -42.30 58.30 -72.07
N LYS A 322 -41.55 59.15 -71.37
CA LYS A 322 -41.53 59.28 -69.91
C LYS A 322 -41.84 60.70 -69.46
N CYS A 323 -42.95 61.25 -69.93
CA CYS A 323 -43.33 62.65 -69.70
C CYS A 323 -43.32 63.06 -68.21
N TRP A 324 -43.58 62.13 -67.27
CA TRP A 324 -43.54 62.41 -65.83
C TRP A 324 -42.13 62.56 -65.26
N LEU A 325 -41.08 62.06 -65.93
CA LEU A 325 -39.69 62.20 -65.47
C LEU A 325 -39.10 63.57 -65.73
N ILE A 326 -39.79 64.43 -66.48
CA ILE A 326 -39.34 65.79 -66.74
C ILE A 326 -39.76 66.66 -65.56
N PRO A 327 -38.80 67.24 -64.82
CA PRO A 327 -39.12 68.17 -63.76
C PRO A 327 -39.85 69.39 -64.34
N HIS A 328 -40.86 69.90 -63.63
CA HIS A 328 -41.51 71.19 -63.94
C HIS A 328 -42.20 71.31 -65.31
N THR A 329 -42.76 70.21 -65.85
CA THR A 329 -43.49 70.24 -67.15
C THR A 329 -44.74 71.12 -67.12
N LEU A 330 -44.95 71.88 -68.19
CA LEU A 330 -46.12 72.76 -68.37
C LEU A 330 -47.17 72.03 -69.21
N CYS A 331 -48.25 71.52 -68.60
CA CYS A 331 -49.22 70.65 -69.30
C CYS A 331 -50.59 71.31 -69.53
N ARG A 332 -50.93 72.41 -68.83
CA ARG A 332 -52.23 73.10 -68.95
C ARG A 332 -52.07 74.60 -68.76
N ASN A 333 -52.33 75.41 -69.80
CA ASN A 333 -52.25 76.88 -69.78
C ASN A 333 -50.92 77.47 -69.25
N GLY A 334 -49.79 76.75 -69.41
CA GLY A 334 -48.49 77.19 -68.88
C GLY A 334 -48.31 76.97 -67.37
N ILE A 335 -49.15 76.17 -66.72
CA ILE A 335 -49.00 75.81 -65.31
C ILE A 335 -48.12 74.56 -65.19
N SER A 336 -47.10 74.66 -64.33
CA SER A 336 -46.20 73.55 -64.01
C SER A 336 -46.95 72.45 -63.26
N SER A 337 -46.90 71.23 -63.79
CA SER A 337 -47.60 70.05 -63.25
C SER A 337 -46.83 69.37 -62.11
N GLY A 338 -45.96 70.09 -61.39
CA GLY A 338 -45.22 69.58 -60.23
C GLY A 338 -43.96 68.76 -60.56
N SER A 339 -43.38 68.17 -59.52
CA SER A 339 -42.20 67.30 -59.58
C SER A 339 -42.53 65.91 -60.11
N VAL A 340 -41.49 65.14 -60.44
CA VAL A 340 -41.62 63.74 -60.89
C VAL A 340 -42.35 62.87 -59.86
N ILE A 341 -42.11 63.12 -58.57
CA ILE A 341 -42.66 62.35 -57.46
C ILE A 341 -44.17 62.59 -57.33
N GLU A 342 -44.61 63.84 -57.43
CA GLU A 342 -46.04 64.21 -57.36
C GLU A 342 -46.83 63.63 -58.54
N LYS A 343 -46.32 63.79 -59.77
CA LYS A 343 -46.95 63.21 -60.97
C LYS A 343 -47.04 61.70 -60.91
N ARG A 344 -46.02 61.04 -60.35
CA ARG A 344 -46.02 59.59 -60.16
C ARG A 344 -47.06 59.18 -59.12
N SER A 345 -47.17 59.92 -58.01
CA SER A 345 -48.19 59.70 -56.97
C SER A 345 -49.61 59.80 -57.53
N GLU A 346 -49.90 60.85 -58.31
CA GLU A 346 -51.20 61.01 -58.99
C GLU A 346 -51.44 59.89 -60.01
N CYS A 347 -50.40 59.48 -60.74
CA CYS A 347 -50.52 58.40 -61.70
C CYS A 347 -50.85 57.05 -61.04
N HIS A 348 -50.38 56.80 -59.81
CA HIS A 348 -50.77 55.63 -59.03
C HIS A 348 -52.28 55.59 -58.70
N GLN A 349 -52.96 56.74 -58.72
CA GLN A 349 -54.40 56.84 -58.48
C GLN A 349 -55.23 56.65 -59.75
N CYS A 350 -54.61 56.69 -60.95
CA CYS A 350 -55.28 56.50 -62.23
C CYS A 350 -55.84 55.08 -62.38
N GLU A 351 -57.04 54.96 -62.95
CA GLU A 351 -57.68 53.67 -63.26
C GLU A 351 -56.77 52.74 -64.09
N VAL A 352 -55.98 53.30 -64.99
CA VAL A 352 -55.03 52.53 -65.80
C VAL A 352 -53.86 51.99 -64.98
N PHE A 353 -53.42 52.69 -63.93
CA PHE A 353 -52.41 52.13 -63.04
C PHE A 353 -52.98 50.92 -62.29
N LYS A 354 -54.20 51.03 -61.77
CA LYS A 354 -54.92 49.92 -61.11
C LYS A 354 -55.12 48.73 -62.07
N ILE A 355 -55.64 48.97 -63.27
CA ILE A 355 -55.88 47.91 -64.27
C ILE A 355 -54.59 47.18 -64.65
N ASN A 356 -53.49 47.92 -64.85
CA ASN A 356 -52.21 47.32 -65.21
C ASN A 356 -51.51 46.60 -64.04
N THR A 357 -51.95 46.80 -62.80
CA THR A 357 -51.39 46.15 -61.60
C THR A 357 -52.28 45.05 -61.02
N ILE A 358 -53.52 44.87 -61.48
CA ILE A 358 -54.48 43.86 -60.97
C ILE A 358 -54.11 42.41 -61.37
N VAL A 359 -53.13 42.17 -62.24
CA VAL A 359 -52.69 40.80 -62.58
C VAL A 359 -51.73 40.25 -61.51
N SER A 360 -52.27 40.00 -60.32
CA SER A 360 -51.72 39.08 -59.30
C SER A 360 -52.87 38.54 -58.44
N GLY A 361 -53.93 38.09 -59.12
CA GLY A 361 -55.07 37.40 -58.52
C GLY A 361 -55.70 36.47 -59.54
N LYS A 362 -55.28 35.20 -59.48
CA LYS A 362 -55.95 33.96 -59.93
C LYS A 362 -57.11 34.11 -60.93
N ASP A 363 -56.90 33.62 -62.16
CA ASP A 363 -57.55 32.37 -62.62
C ASP A 363 -56.95 31.99 -63.99
N SER A 364 -56.16 30.92 -63.99
CA SER A 364 -55.86 29.93 -65.05
C SER A 364 -54.48 29.31 -64.82
#